data_AF-A0A962XEU7-F1
#
_entry.id   AF-A0A962XEU7-F1
#
_cell.length_a   1.000
_cell.length_b   1.000
_cell.length_c   1.000
_cell.angle_alpha   90.00
_cell.angle_beta   90.00
_cell.angle_gamma   90.00
#
_symmetry.space_group_name_H-M   'P 1'
#
loop_
_entity.id
_entity.type
_entity.pdbx_description
1 polymer ?
#
loop_
_entity_poly.entity_id
_entity_poly.type
_entity_poly.pdbx_seq_one_letter_code
_entity_poly.pdbx_strand_id
1 'polypeptide(L)' 'MLAWVQQTTYNQAISQRFRGYLPVVVDIETAGFNAQTDALLEIA' A
#
# COMPACT_ATOMS: atom_id res chain seq x y z
N MET A 1 -26.49 -5.05 -23.71
CA MET A 1 -25.03 -5.03 -23.97
C MET A 1 -24.71 -3.57 -24.29
N LEU A 2 -24.40 -2.66 -23.36
CA LEU A 2 -23.35 -2.66 -22.35
C LEU A 2 -23.73 -1.62 -21.27
N ALA A 3 -23.94 -2.04 -20.02
CA ALA A 3 -24.21 -1.13 -18.88
C ALA A 3 -23.45 -1.56 -17.62
N TRP A 4 -22.24 -2.10 -17.78
CA TRP A 4 -21.48 -2.72 -16.68
C TRP A 4 -20.04 -2.21 -16.55
N VAL A 5 -19.72 -1.03 -17.08
CA VAL A 5 -18.45 -0.38 -16.77
C VAL A 5 -18.69 0.62 -15.65
N GLN A 6 -18.51 0.17 -14.40
CA GLN A 6 -18.42 1.05 -13.25
C GLN A 6 -17.12 1.88 -13.39
N GLN A 7 -17.24 3.19 -13.59
CA GLN A 7 -16.09 4.10 -13.61
C GLN A 7 -15.61 4.33 -12.17
N THR A 8 -14.43 3.80 -11.84
CA THR A 8 -13.77 4.10 -10.57
C THR A 8 -13.25 5.54 -10.60
N THR A 9 -13.93 6.45 -9.89
CA THR A 9 -13.41 7.80 -9.66
C THR A 9 -12.26 7.71 -8.66
N TYR A 10 -11.02 7.83 -9.15
CA TYR A 10 -9.84 7.91 -8.27
C TYR A 10 -9.88 9.20 -7.44
N ASN A 11 -9.73 9.08 -6.12
CA ASN A 11 -9.65 10.23 -5.23
C ASN A 11 -8.35 11.00 -5.44
N GLN A 12 -8.42 12.06 -6.24
CA GLN A 12 -7.29 12.93 -6.58
C GLN A 12 -6.72 13.66 -5.36
N ALA A 13 -7.49 13.84 -4.29
CA ALA A 13 -7.05 14.59 -3.11
C ALA A 13 -5.83 13.96 -2.43
N ILE A 14 -5.75 12.61 -2.42
CA ILE A 14 -4.60 11.90 -1.85
C ILE A 14 -3.33 12.19 -2.67
N SER A 15 -3.42 12.12 -4.01
CA SER A 15 -2.28 12.39 -4.89
C SER A 15 -1.74 13.82 -4.72
N GLN A 16 -2.62 14.81 -4.55
CA GLN A 16 -2.22 16.19 -4.32
C GLN A 16 -1.60 16.38 -2.93
N ARG A 17 -2.17 15.73 -1.91
CA ARG A 17 -1.69 15.80 -0.53
C ARG A 17 -0.28 15.25 -0.34
N PHE A 18 0.10 14.26 -1.13
CA PHE A 18 1.39 13.56 -1.04
C PHE A 18 2.25 13.71 -2.30
N ARG A 19 2.07 14.78 -3.10
CA ARG A 19 2.90 15.09 -4.28
C ARG A 19 3.07 13.91 -5.25
N GLY A 20 1.99 13.17 -5.47
CA GLY A 20 1.95 12.00 -6.36
C GLY A 20 2.31 10.67 -5.70
N TYR A 21 2.72 10.66 -4.43
CA TYR A 21 2.93 9.42 -3.68
C TYR A 21 1.61 8.86 -3.12
N LEU A 22 1.48 7.53 -3.10
CA LEU A 22 0.41 6.83 -2.39
C LEU A 22 0.98 6.34 -1.05
N PRO A 23 0.60 6.94 0.10
CA PRO A 23 1.04 6.43 1.39
C PRO A 23 0.41 5.06 1.67
N VAL A 24 1.23 4.10 2.08
CA VAL A 24 0.82 2.76 2.51
C VAL A 24 1.41 2.53 3.90
N VAL A 25 0.56 2.22 4.86
CA VAL A 25 1.00 1.81 6.20
C VAL A 25 1.43 0.36 6.10
N VAL A 26 2.61 0.06 6.63
CA VAL A 26 3.17 -1.29 6.64
C VAL A 26 3.60 -1.58 8.06
N ASP A 27 3.21 -2.75 8.55
CA ASP A 27 3.71 -3.33 9.79
C ASP A 27 4.40 -4.66 9.49
N ILE A 28 5.51 -4.93 10.18
CA ILE A 28 6.27 -6.18 10.01
C ILE A 28 6.68 -6.74 11.37
N GLU A 29 6.58 -8.06 11.51
CA GLU A 29 7.14 -8.79 12.65
C GLU A 29 8.31 -9.65 12.17
N THR A 30 9.40 -9.67 12.92
CA THR A 30 10.67 -10.28 12.48
C THR A 30 11.32 -11.12 13.59
N ALA A 31 12.11 -12.12 13.20
CA ALA A 31 12.86 -12.96 14.13
C ALA A 31 14.13 -12.27 14.69
N GLY A 32 14.38 -11.01 14.32
CA GLY A 32 15.57 -10.25 14.72
C GLY A 32 15.69 -8.93 13.94
N PHE A 33 16.73 -8.16 14.22
CA PHE A 33 16.88 -6.78 13.71
C PHE A 33 17.65 -6.67 12.38
N ASN A 34 18.37 -7.72 11.95
CA ASN A 34 19.12 -7.69 10.71
C ASN A 34 18.23 -8.11 9.52
N ALA A 35 17.75 -7.13 8.77
CA ALA A 35 16.90 -7.35 7.60
C ALA A 35 17.52 -8.23 6.49
N GLN A 36 18.84 -8.44 6.48
CA GLN A 36 19.49 -9.31 5.50
C GLN A 36 19.49 -10.79 5.90
N THR A 37 19.41 -11.11 7.20
CA THR A 37 19.60 -12.47 7.71
C THR A 37 18.43 -13.00 8.52
N ASP A 38 17.66 -12.10 9.13
CA ASP A 38 16.64 -12.47 10.11
C ASP A 38 15.30 -12.66 9.39
N ALA A 39 14.56 -13.69 9.78
CA ALA A 39 13.33 -14.08 9.09
C ALA A 39 12.21 -13.04 9.27
N LEU A 40 11.44 -12.79 8.20
CA LEU A 40 10.15 -12.13 8.28
C LEU A 40 9.11 -13.14 8.80
N LEU A 41 8.34 -12.74 9.81
CA LEU A 41 7.34 -13.59 10.46
C LEU A 41 5.91 -13.20 10.05
N GLU A 42 5.59 -11.90 10.05
CA GLU A 42 4.26 -11.39 9.69
C GLU A 42 4.36 -10.06 8.93
N ILE A 43 3.34 -9.75 8.11
CA ILE A 43 3.19 -8.47 7.40
C ILE A 43 1.71 -8.06 7.35
N ALA A 44 1.44 -6.78 7.61
CA ALA A 44 0.11 -6.17 7.52
C ALA A 44 0.13 -4.84 6.75
#